data_AF-A0A1S9CXC9-F1
#
_entry.id   AF-A0A1S9CXC9-F1
#
_cell.length_a   1.000
_cell.length_b   1.000
_cell.length_c   1.000
_cell.angle_alpha   90.00
_cell.angle_beta   90.00
_cell.angle_gamma   90.00
#
_symmetry.space_group_name_H-M   'P 1'
#
loop_
_entity.id
_entity.type
_entity.pdbx_description
1 polymer ?
#
loop_
_entity_poly.entity_id
_entity_poly.type
_entity_poly.pdbx_seq_one_letter_code
_entity_poly.pdbx_strand_id
1 'polypeptide(L)'
;MSNKPQRLGKYRIVRELSRNSSAAVFLAQDPYVDRPVALKVPAASIAEAAPEETRNRFFIEAQTTAALRHPNIVQVFDAGIEGDTCYLAMEYIVEGATLKAHCTPDRLLPVERVVELIFRCAKALDHAHAKGVLHRDIKPTNLLLTPEGRLRSAISVSRTSTAATAPMA
;
A
#
# COMPACT_ATOMS: atom_id res chain seq x y z
N MET A 1 -16.58 -12.26 19.33
CA MET A 1 -15.15 -12.59 19.16
C MET A 1 -14.93 -12.94 17.70
N SER A 2 -14.37 -12.03 16.90
CA SER A 2 -14.19 -12.25 15.46
C SER A 2 -12.90 -13.04 15.24
N ASN A 3 -13.03 -14.30 14.81
CA ASN A 3 -11.93 -15.23 14.58
C ASN A 3 -11.14 -14.75 13.36
N LYS A 4 -10.09 -13.97 13.55
CA LYS A 4 -9.24 -13.50 12.44
C LYS A 4 -8.61 -14.73 11.77
N PRO A 5 -8.64 -14.83 10.43
CA PRO A 5 -8.05 -15.96 9.73
C PRO A 5 -6.57 -16.08 10.12
N GLN A 6 -6.14 -17.26 10.59
CA GLN A 6 -4.73 -17.49 10.98
C GLN A 6 -3.80 -17.52 9.77
N ARG A 7 -4.35 -17.71 8.57
CA ARG A 7 -3.64 -17.72 7.28
C ARG A 7 -4.51 -17.10 6.20
N LEU A 8 -3.86 -16.52 5.20
CA LEU A 8 -4.52 -16.06 3.98
C LEU A 8 -3.61 -16.36 2.78
N GLY A 9 -4.09 -17.21 1.89
CA GLY A 9 -3.27 -17.91 0.90
C GLY A 9 -2.14 -18.69 1.58
N LYS A 10 -0.92 -18.52 1.08
CA LYS A 10 0.28 -19.09 1.73
C LYS A 10 0.70 -18.34 3.00
N TYR A 11 0.21 -17.13 3.24
CA TYR A 11 0.77 -16.25 4.26
C TYR A 11 0.19 -16.55 5.64
N ARG A 12 1.05 -16.68 6.65
CA ARG A 12 0.63 -16.82 8.05
C ARG A 12 0.47 -15.44 8.67
N ILE A 13 -0.74 -15.09 9.11
CA ILE A 13 -0.99 -13.78 9.72
C ILE A 13 -0.40 -13.75 11.14
N VAL A 14 0.43 -12.74 11.41
CA VAL A 14 1.09 -12.54 12.72
C VAL A 14 0.28 -11.56 13.57
N ARG A 15 0.01 -10.36 13.04
CA ARG A 15 -0.76 -9.32 13.72
C ARG A 15 -1.30 -8.28 12.75
N GLU A 16 -2.31 -7.53 13.17
CA GLU A 16 -2.80 -6.37 12.42
C GLU A 16 -1.84 -5.19 12.58
N LEU A 17 -1.53 -4.51 11.48
CA LEU A 17 -0.71 -3.29 11.44
C LEU A 17 -1.60 -2.06 11.45
N SER A 18 -2.66 -2.08 10.64
CA SER A 18 -3.60 -0.96 10.51
C SER A 18 -4.93 -1.41 9.94
N ARG A 19 -5.96 -0.60 10.17
CA ARG A 19 -7.30 -0.77 9.58
C ARG A 19 -7.93 0.58 9.34
N ASN A 20 -8.58 0.71 8.21
CA ASN A 20 -9.45 1.84 7.86
C ASN A 20 -10.74 1.33 7.19
N SER A 21 -11.59 2.25 6.73
CA SER A 21 -12.86 1.92 6.09
C SER A 21 -12.72 1.13 4.78
N SER A 22 -11.58 1.22 4.10
CA SER A 22 -11.35 0.59 2.79
C SER A 22 -10.58 -0.73 2.90
N ALA A 23 -9.63 -0.84 3.82
CA ALA A 23 -8.75 -2.00 3.95
C ALA A 23 -8.20 -2.20 5.37
N ALA A 24 -7.81 -3.43 5.67
CA ALA A 24 -6.89 -3.74 6.76
C ALA A 24 -5.55 -4.20 6.20
N VAL A 25 -4.47 -3.91 6.92
CA VAL A 25 -3.13 -4.36 6.62
C VAL A 25 -2.62 -5.19 7.77
N PHE A 26 -2.12 -6.38 7.48
CA PHE A 26 -1.58 -7.33 8.45
C PHE A 26 -0.08 -7.53 8.23
N LEU A 27 0.66 -7.73 9.30
CA LEU A 27 1.97 -8.37 9.23
C LEU A 27 1.73 -9.86 9.08
N ALA A 28 2.32 -10.45 8.04
CA ALA A 28 2.26 -11.88 7.80
C ALA A 28 3.65 -12.43 7.43
N GLN A 29 3.82 -13.74 7.53
CA GLN A 29 5.04 -14.46 7.14
C GLN A 29 4.79 -15.27 5.87
N ASP A 30 5.66 -15.14 4.86
CA ASP A 30 5.73 -16.08 3.74
C ASP A 30 6.51 -17.33 4.19
N PRO A 31 5.88 -18.50 4.32
CA PRO A 31 6.52 -19.68 4.89
C PRO A 31 7.55 -20.34 3.96
N TYR A 32 7.53 -20.04 2.65
CA TYR A 32 8.40 -20.72 1.68
C TYR A 32 9.76 -20.03 1.51
N VAL A 33 9.80 -18.71 1.70
CA VAL A 33 11.02 -17.90 1.58
C VAL A 33 11.39 -17.21 2.89
N ASP A 34 10.66 -17.52 3.96
CA ASP A 34 10.84 -17.03 5.32
C ASP A 34 11.05 -15.51 5.42
N ARG A 35 10.15 -14.74 4.80
CA ARG A 35 10.18 -13.26 4.87
C ARG A 35 8.89 -12.69 5.46
N PRO A 36 8.99 -11.59 6.23
CA PRO A 36 7.81 -10.82 6.60
C PRO A 36 7.25 -10.05 5.40
N VAL A 37 5.92 -9.97 5.32
CA VAL A 37 5.18 -9.22 4.31
C VAL A 37 4.08 -8.40 4.97
N ALA A 38 3.74 -7.26 4.35
CA ALA A 38 2.52 -6.55 4.65
C ALA A 38 1.40 -7.10 3.74
N LEU A 39 0.30 -7.53 4.33
CA LEU A 39 -0.82 -8.14 3.63
C LEU A 39 -2.03 -7.21 3.70
N LYS A 40 -2.33 -6.51 2.60
CA LYS A 40 -3.51 -5.63 2.50
C LYS A 40 -4.71 -6.46 2.03
N VAL A 41 -5.82 -6.30 2.74
CA VAL A 41 -7.09 -6.99 2.50
C VAL A 41 -8.20 -5.94 2.50
N PRO A 42 -9.12 -5.91 1.53
CA PRO A 42 -10.25 -5.00 1.57
C PRO A 42 -11.09 -5.19 2.83
N ALA A 43 -11.55 -4.10 3.45
CA ALA A 43 -12.32 -4.16 4.68
C ALA A 43 -13.61 -4.97 4.49
N ALA A 44 -14.24 -4.85 3.32
CA ALA A 44 -15.41 -5.62 2.93
C ALA A 44 -15.15 -7.13 2.97
N SER A 45 -14.00 -7.59 2.46
CA SER A 45 -13.61 -9.01 2.42
C SER A 45 -13.38 -9.64 3.81
N ILE A 46 -13.21 -8.83 4.85
CA ILE A 46 -12.96 -9.33 6.22
C ILE A 46 -14.28 -9.66 6.94
N ALA A 47 -15.35 -8.95 6.60
CA ALA A 47 -16.67 -9.15 7.19
C ALA A 47 -17.51 -10.14 6.38
N GLU A 48 -17.50 -10.00 5.06
CA GLU A 48 -18.33 -10.78 4.12
C GLU A 48 -17.58 -10.94 2.77
N ALA A 49 -18.19 -11.62 1.81
CA ALA A 49 -17.67 -11.65 0.45
C ALA A 49 -17.69 -10.25 -0.17
N ALA A 50 -16.53 -9.71 -0.54
CA ALA A 50 -16.50 -8.39 -1.16
C ALA A 50 -17.27 -8.42 -2.50
N PRO A 51 -18.06 -7.37 -2.82
CA PRO A 51 -18.69 -7.24 -4.13
C PRO A 51 -17.66 -7.35 -5.25
N GLU A 52 -18.06 -7.94 -6.37
CA GLU A 52 -17.17 -8.18 -7.52
C GLU A 52 -16.47 -6.89 -7.99
N GLU A 53 -17.18 -5.77 -8.01
CA GLU A 53 -16.62 -4.47 -8.38
C GLU A 53 -15.47 -4.04 -7.44
N THR A 54 -15.60 -4.29 -6.13
CA THR A 54 -14.55 -4.00 -5.14
C THR A 54 -13.34 -4.89 -5.36
N ARG A 55 -13.55 -6.18 -5.64
CA ARG A 55 -12.47 -7.12 -5.99
C ARG A 55 -11.75 -6.69 -7.27
N ASN A 56 -12.50 -6.35 -8.32
CA ASN A 56 -11.94 -5.90 -9.60
C ASN A 56 -11.10 -4.62 -9.44
N ARG A 57 -11.61 -3.61 -8.72
CA ARG A 57 -10.84 -2.40 -8.41
C ARG A 57 -9.56 -2.71 -7.64
N PHE A 58 -9.64 -3.61 -6.66
CA PHE A 58 -8.48 -4.02 -5.86
C PHE A 58 -7.39 -4.71 -6.70
N PHE A 59 -7.76 -5.63 -7.61
CA PHE A 59 -6.80 -6.29 -8.49
C PHE A 59 -6.21 -5.33 -9.54
N ILE A 60 -7.01 -4.39 -10.04
CA ILE A 60 -6.52 -3.32 -10.90
C ILE A 60 -5.48 -2.47 -10.18
N GLU A 61 -5.74 -2.09 -8.93
CA GLU A 61 -4.80 -1.36 -8.07
C GLU A 61 -3.51 -2.17 -7.86
N ALA A 62 -3.64 -3.45 -7.51
CA ALA A 62 -2.53 -4.37 -7.32
C ALA A 62 -1.64 -4.46 -8.56
N GLN A 63 -2.23 -4.72 -9.73
CA GLN A 63 -1.50 -4.86 -10.99
C GLN A 63 -0.76 -3.56 -11.36
N THR A 64 -1.41 -2.42 -11.17
CA THR A 64 -0.83 -1.12 -11.51
C THR A 64 0.33 -0.78 -10.58
N THR A 65 0.19 -1.08 -9.28
CA THR A 65 1.25 -0.86 -8.28
C THR A 65 2.42 -1.81 -8.49
N ALA A 66 2.16 -3.07 -8.84
CA ALA A 66 3.19 -4.07 -9.12
C ALA A 66 4.08 -3.71 -10.31
N ALA A 67 3.56 -2.94 -11.27
CA ALA A 67 4.34 -2.43 -12.40
C ALA A 67 5.31 -1.28 -12.02
N LEU A 68 5.16 -0.69 -10.83
CA LEU A 68 6.05 0.36 -10.34
C LEU A 68 7.25 -0.28 -9.64
N ARG A 69 8.46 0.04 -10.12
CA ARG A 69 9.73 -0.41 -9.53
C ARG A 69 10.58 0.82 -9.29
N HIS A 70 10.62 1.28 -8.05
CA HIS A 70 11.32 2.50 -7.67
C HIS A 70 11.75 2.41 -6.21
N PRO A 71 12.96 2.89 -5.83
CA PRO A 71 13.48 2.77 -4.48
C PRO A 71 12.60 3.42 -3.39
N ASN A 72 11.80 4.42 -3.75
CA ASN A 72 10.91 5.13 -2.81
C ASN A 72 9.44 4.67 -2.92
N ILE A 73 9.16 3.53 -3.57
CA ILE A 73 7.81 2.93 -3.68
C ILE A 73 7.84 1.56 -3.01
N VAL A 74 6.83 1.24 -2.21
CA VAL A 74 6.65 -0.09 -1.62
C VAL A 74 6.40 -1.11 -2.74
N GLN A 75 7.22 -2.15 -2.79
CA GLN A 75 7.09 -3.18 -3.83
C GLN A 75 5.91 -4.12 -3.52
N VAL A 76 5.07 -4.38 -4.52
CA VAL A 76 4.11 -5.49 -4.48
C VAL A 76 4.81 -6.77 -4.90
N PHE A 77 4.66 -7.82 -4.11
CA PHE A 77 5.23 -9.14 -4.40
C PHE A 77 4.22 -10.07 -5.09
N ASP A 78 2.97 -10.05 -4.64
CA ASP A 78 1.98 -11.06 -5.01
C ASP A 78 0.56 -10.57 -4.72
N ALA A 79 -0.43 -11.16 -5.39
CA ALA A 79 -1.85 -10.91 -5.15
C ALA A 79 -2.64 -12.19 -5.39
N GLY A 80 -3.70 -12.41 -4.60
CA GLY A 80 -4.48 -13.65 -4.72
C GLY A 80 -5.89 -13.54 -4.14
N ILE A 81 -6.62 -14.64 -4.30
CA ILE A 81 -7.96 -14.86 -3.74
C ILE A 81 -7.92 -16.17 -2.95
N GLU A 82 -8.45 -16.16 -1.74
CA GLU A 82 -8.76 -17.38 -0.98
C GLU A 82 -10.21 -17.30 -0.48
N GLY A 83 -11.04 -18.26 -0.92
CA GLY A 83 -12.48 -18.14 -0.79
C GLY A 83 -12.98 -16.86 -1.45
N ASP A 84 -13.65 -16.01 -0.67
CA ASP A 84 -14.14 -14.70 -1.12
C ASP A 84 -13.23 -13.52 -0.73
N THR A 85 -12.07 -13.81 -0.13
CA THR A 85 -11.13 -12.81 0.35
C THR A 85 -10.00 -12.61 -0.65
N CYS A 86 -9.91 -11.41 -1.24
CA CYS A 86 -8.73 -11.03 -2.01
C CYS A 86 -7.69 -10.35 -1.13
N TYR A 87 -6.42 -10.49 -1.52
CA TYR A 87 -5.30 -9.92 -0.79
C TYR A 87 -4.17 -9.46 -1.70
N LEU A 88 -3.34 -8.56 -1.17
CA LEU A 88 -2.14 -8.03 -1.79
C LEU A 88 -0.98 -8.16 -0.81
N ALA A 89 0.03 -8.94 -1.17
CA ALA A 89 1.26 -9.08 -0.41
C ALA A 89 2.31 -8.07 -0.92
N MET A 90 2.82 -7.25 -0.01
CA MET A 90 3.77 -6.19 -0.31
C MET A 90 4.96 -6.19 0.64
N GLU A 91 6.00 -5.45 0.27
CA GLU A 91 7.18 -5.18 1.08
C GLU A 91 6.77 -4.69 2.47
N TYR A 92 7.16 -5.42 3.50
CA TYR A 92 7.02 -4.97 4.87
C TYR A 92 8.21 -4.09 5.24
N ILE A 93 7.93 -2.83 5.60
CA ILE A 93 8.95 -1.95 6.15
C ILE A 93 9.04 -2.23 7.66
N VAL A 94 10.02 -3.04 8.04
CA VAL A 94 10.30 -3.44 9.43
C VAL A 94 10.49 -2.20 10.28
N GLU A 95 9.76 -2.13 11.40
CA GLU A 95 9.82 -1.02 12.37
C GLU A 95 9.60 0.37 11.75
N GLY A 96 9.08 0.43 10.53
CA GLY A 96 8.91 1.68 9.81
C GLY A 96 7.80 2.51 10.42
N ALA A 97 8.16 3.69 10.93
CA ALA A 97 7.20 4.68 11.34
C ALA A 97 6.67 5.44 10.12
N THR A 98 5.37 5.74 10.11
CA THR A 98 4.82 6.70 9.15
C THR A 98 5.26 8.11 9.52
N LEU A 99 5.34 9.02 8.54
CA LEU A 99 5.63 10.44 8.80
C LEU A 99 4.61 11.10 9.74
N LYS A 100 3.44 10.49 9.98
CA LYS A 100 2.47 10.95 10.98
C LYS A 100 3.11 11.17 12.36
N ALA A 101 4.08 10.33 12.75
CA ALA A 101 4.78 10.46 14.02
C ALA A 101 5.56 11.78 14.17
N HIS A 102 5.83 12.46 13.06
CA HIS A 102 6.57 13.72 12.98
C HIS A 102 5.68 14.91 12.60
N CYS A 103 4.37 14.78 12.77
CA CYS A 103 3.41 15.85 12.50
C CYS A 103 2.87 16.51 13.78
N THR A 104 3.54 16.31 14.92
CA THR A 104 3.24 17.01 16.19
C THR A 104 4.34 18.01 16.51
N PRO A 105 4.02 19.17 17.14
CA PRO A 105 5.00 20.22 17.41
C PRO A 105 6.27 19.75 18.15
N ASP A 106 6.13 18.76 19.02
CA ASP A 106 7.22 18.16 19.83
C ASP A 106 8.08 17.14 19.07
N ARG A 107 7.70 16.75 17.85
CA ARG A 107 8.35 15.67 17.07
C ARG A 107 8.66 16.05 15.63
N LEU A 108 8.57 17.33 15.29
CA LEU A 108 8.88 17.83 13.95
C LEU A 108 10.31 17.46 13.56
N LEU A 109 10.49 17.15 12.27
CA LEU A 109 11.80 16.89 11.70
C LEU A 109 12.51 18.22 11.38
N PRO A 110 13.85 18.25 11.37
CA PRO A 110 14.61 19.37 10.81
C PRO A 110 14.17 19.69 9.37
N VAL A 111 14.25 20.97 8.98
CA VAL A 111 13.78 21.42 7.66
C VAL A 111 14.51 20.71 6.52
N GLU A 112 15.83 20.54 6.66
CA GLU A 112 16.68 19.86 5.68
C GLU A 112 16.18 18.44 5.43
N ARG A 113 15.76 17.78 6.51
CA ARG A 113 15.21 16.43 6.46
C ARG A 113 13.84 16.40 5.80
N VAL A 114 12.98 17.38 6.07
CA VAL A 114 11.67 17.50 5.40
C VAL A 114 11.85 17.69 3.89
N VAL A 115 12.75 18.57 3.48
CA VAL A 115 13.07 18.83 2.06
C VAL A 115 13.55 17.54 1.38
N GLU A 116 14.44 16.79 2.02
CA GLU A 116 14.91 15.51 1.49
C GLU A 116 13.77 14.50 1.28
N LEU A 117 12.86 14.39 2.25
CA LEU A 117 11.71 13.49 2.18
C LEU A 117 10.74 13.92 1.06
N ILE A 118 10.44 15.22 0.95
CA ILE A 118 9.60 15.74 -0.13
C ILE A 118 10.22 15.46 -1.49
N PHE A 119 11.53 15.66 -1.66
CA PHE A 119 12.24 15.35 -2.91
C PHE A 119 12.14 13.86 -3.29
N ARG A 120 12.34 12.96 -2.31
CA ARG A 120 12.19 11.51 -2.53
C ARG A 120 10.76 11.12 -2.90
N CYS A 121 9.77 11.76 -2.26
CA CYS A 121 8.35 11.57 -2.57
C CYS A 121 8.04 12.03 -3.99
N ALA A 122 8.50 13.23 -4.38
CA ALA A 122 8.33 13.77 -5.73
C ALA A 122 8.93 12.83 -6.79
N LYS A 123 10.13 12.25 -6.55
CA LYS A 123 10.72 11.24 -7.44
C LYS A 123 9.87 9.98 -7.58
N ALA A 124 9.24 9.52 -6.49
CA ALA A 124 8.33 8.38 -6.54
C ALA A 124 7.08 8.69 -7.38
N LEU A 125 6.51 9.89 -7.20
CA LEU A 125 5.32 10.34 -7.94
C LEU A 125 5.62 10.54 -9.42
N ASP A 126 6.77 11.15 -9.75
CA ASP A 126 7.24 11.31 -11.12
C ASP A 126 7.35 9.95 -11.84
N HIS A 127 7.96 8.96 -11.19
CA HIS A 127 8.02 7.59 -11.71
C HIS A 127 6.64 6.97 -11.92
N ALA A 128 5.70 7.18 -10.99
CA ALA A 128 4.33 6.69 -11.11
C ALA A 128 3.57 7.38 -12.26
N HIS A 129 3.68 8.71 -12.35
CA HIS A 129 3.04 9.53 -13.38
C HIS A 129 3.54 9.17 -14.78
N ALA A 130 4.84 8.92 -14.95
CA ALA A 130 5.42 8.46 -16.22
C ALA A 130 4.81 7.12 -16.71
N LYS A 131 4.16 6.37 -15.80
CA LYS A 131 3.45 5.11 -16.09
C LYS A 131 1.92 5.26 -16.07
N GLY A 132 1.41 6.49 -16.06
CA GLY A 132 -0.02 6.79 -16.03
C GLY A 132 -0.70 6.48 -14.69
N VAL A 133 0.07 6.39 -13.60
CA VAL A 133 -0.42 5.98 -12.29
C VAL A 133 -0.52 7.18 -11.35
N LEU A 134 -1.70 7.45 -10.81
CA LEU A 134 -1.91 8.49 -9.80
C LEU A 134 -2.03 7.88 -8.39
N HIS A 135 -1.39 8.49 -7.40
CA HIS A 135 -1.45 8.05 -6.00
C HIS A 135 -2.75 8.45 -5.29
N ARG A 136 -3.27 9.66 -5.52
CA ARG A 136 -4.55 10.18 -4.98
C ARG A 136 -4.74 10.23 -3.45
N ASP A 137 -3.86 9.65 -2.65
CA ASP A 137 -3.94 9.62 -1.18
C ASP A 137 -2.58 9.92 -0.54
N ILE A 138 -1.93 10.99 -1.00
CA ILE A 138 -0.66 11.43 -0.43
C ILE A 138 -0.95 12.09 0.92
N LYS A 139 -0.49 11.46 1.99
CA LYS A 139 -0.61 11.95 3.37
C LYS A 139 0.44 11.29 4.26
N PRO A 140 0.78 11.88 5.43
CA PRO A 140 1.84 11.36 6.30
C PRO A 140 1.67 9.90 6.72
N THR A 141 0.45 9.36 6.78
CA THR A 141 0.20 7.94 7.12
C THR A 141 0.59 6.95 6.02
N ASN A 142 0.74 7.40 4.78
CA ASN A 142 1.10 6.57 3.63
C ASN A 142 2.58 6.74 3.22
N LEU A 143 3.31 7.56 3.95
CA LEU A 143 4.74 7.81 3.77
C LEU A 143 5.49 7.17 4.94
N LEU A 144 6.16 6.06 4.67
CA LEU A 144 6.91 5.27 5.65
C LEU A 144 8.38 5.70 5.65
N LEU A 145 8.99 5.67 6.83
CA LEU A 145 10.43 5.74 7.00
C LEU A 145 10.97 4.35 7.31
N THR A 146 12.02 3.92 6.61
CA THR A 146 12.80 2.75 7.03
C THR A 146 13.61 3.07 8.29
N PRO A 147 14.11 2.05 9.02
CA PRO A 147 14.99 2.26 10.17
C PRO A 147 16.23 3.11 9.85
N GLU A 148 16.74 3.02 8.62
CA GLU A 148 17.88 3.82 8.12
C GLU A 148 17.46 5.24 7.68
N GLY A 149 16.22 5.65 7.95
CA GLY A 149 15.69 6.93 7.54
C GLY A 149 15.53 7.07 6.04
N ARG A 150 15.11 6.03 5.31
CA ARG A 150 14.77 6.19 3.88
C ARG A 150 13.26 6.28 3.70
N LEU A 151 12.80 7.16 2.81
CA LEU A 151 11.37 7.27 2.50
C LEU A 151 10.92 6.09 1.64
N ARG A 152 9.78 5.49 2.00
CA ARG A 152 9.00 4.55 1.20
C ARG A 152 7.56 5.01 1.12
N SER A 153 7.04 5.22 -0.08
CA SER A 153 5.63 5.56 -0.31
C SER A 153 4.81 4.28 -0.45
N ALA A 154 3.82 4.09 0.42
CA ALA A 154 2.76 3.12 0.21
C ALA A 154 1.77 3.70 -0.79
N ILE A 155 1.99 3.44 -2.08
CA ILE A 155 1.09 3.91 -3.13
C ILE A 155 -0.20 3.08 -3.06
N SER A 156 -1.31 3.75 -2.79
CA SER A 156 -2.63 3.25 -3.14
C SER A 156 -2.96 3.81 -4.52
N VAL A 157 -3.29 2.97 -5.50
CA VAL A 157 -3.55 3.42 -6.88
C VAL A 157 -5.06 3.43 -7.14
N SER A 158 -5.54 4.45 -7.84
CA SER A 158 -6.81 4.35 -8.57
C SER A 158 -6.60 4.89 -9.98
N ARG A 159 -6.88 4.08 -11.01
CA ARG A 159 -6.82 4.55 -12.41
C ARG A 159 -7.75 5.75 -12.60
N THR A 160 -7.38 6.68 -13.47
CA THR A 160 -8.37 7.50 -14.17
C THR A 160 -9.16 6.57 -15.08
N SER A 161 -10.50 6.62 -15.02
CA SER A 161 -11.26 6.27 -16.21
C SER A 161 -10.72 7.16 -17.33
N THR A 162 -10.30 6.56 -18.43
CA THR A 162 -10.19 7.30 -19.67
C THR A 162 -11.60 7.81 -19.97
N ALA A 163 -11.87 9.07 -19.65
CA ALA A 163 -12.96 9.77 -20.32
C ALA A 163 -12.60 9.71 -21.80
N ALA A 164 -13.42 9.01 -22.58
CA ALA A 164 -13.31 8.95 -24.02
C ALA A 164 -13.15 10.38 -24.53
N THR A 165 -11.99 10.68 -25.10
CA THR A 165 -11.79 11.92 -25.84
C THR A 165 -12.64 11.75 -27.10
N ALA A 166 -13.87 12.28 -27.07
CA ALA A 166 -14.65 12.45 -28.28
C ALA A 166 -13.84 13.36 -29.22
N PRO A 167 -13.62 12.98 -30.49
CA PRO A 167 -12.96 13.87 -31.42
C PRO A 167 -13.86 15.09 -31.61
N MET A 168 -13.30 16.29 -31.45
CA MET A 168 -13.96 17.52 -31.88
C MET A 168 -14.17 17.44 -33.40
N ALA A 169 -15.43 17.47 -33.80
CA ALA A 169 -15.85 17.86 -35.14
C ALA A 169 -15.99 19.39 -35.20
#